data_AF-A0A4Q8UJV5-F1
#
_entry.id   AF-A0A4Q8UJV5-F1
#
_cell.length_a   1.000
_cell.length_b   1.000
_cell.length_c   1.000
_cell.angle_alpha   90.00
_cell.angle_beta   90.00
_cell.angle_gamma   90.00
#
_symmetry.space_group_name_H-M   'P 1'
#
loop_
_entity.id
_entity.type
_entity.pdbx_description
1 polymer ?
#
loop_
_entity_poly.entity_id
_entity_poly.type
_entity_poly.pdbx_seq_one_letter_code
_entity_poly.pdbx_strand_id
1 'polypeptide(L)'
;MSTIGIVLLMLGLISIMLLTNYIDAKYQYRFTDWFNGRCVNPFLKSNGASSQTMKEKDQKIAELTERIQVLEKIVTEPAYELNQKINALK
;
A
#
# COMPACT_ATOMS: atom_id res chain seq x y z
N MET A 1 -14.64 41.29 -20.40
CA MET A 1 -14.89 40.78 -19.04
C MET A 1 -14.39 41.82 -18.06
N SER A 2 -15.26 42.41 -17.23
CA SER A 2 -14.86 43.42 -16.23
C SER A 2 -13.93 42.78 -15.20
N THR A 3 -12.88 43.48 -14.77
CA THR A 3 -11.92 43.02 -13.75
C THR A 3 -12.61 42.61 -12.46
N ILE A 4 -13.67 43.31 -12.09
CA ILE A 4 -14.54 43.01 -10.94
C ILE A 4 -15.19 41.62 -11.11
N GLY A 5 -15.64 41.29 -12.32
CA GLY A 5 -16.23 39.98 -12.62
C GLY A 5 -15.24 38.83 -12.45
N ILE A 6 -13.97 39.06 -12.80
CA ILE A 6 -12.90 38.06 -12.63
C ILE A 6 -12.60 37.87 -11.13
N VAL A 7 -12.50 38.95 -10.37
CA VAL A 7 -12.26 38.89 -8.91
C VAL A 7 -13.40 38.14 -8.19
N LEU A 8 -14.64 38.41 -8.58
CA LEU A 8 -15.82 37.77 -7.98
C LEU A 8 -15.88 36.28 -8.32
N LEU A 9 -15.50 35.89 -9.55
CA LEU A 9 -15.33 34.49 -9.93
C LEU A 9 -14.26 33.78 -9.11
N MET A 10 -13.09 34.40 -8.92
CA MET A 10 -12.00 33.79 -8.14
C MET A 10 -12.39 33.59 -6.68
N LEU A 11 -13.06 34.58 -6.06
CA LEU A 11 -13.59 34.44 -4.70
C LEU A 11 -14.65 33.32 -4.60
N GLY A 12 -15.51 33.19 -5.61
CA GLY A 12 -16.48 32.11 -5.69
C GLY A 12 -15.82 30.72 -5.80
N LEU A 13 -14.79 30.58 -6.62
CA LEU A 13 -14.06 29.32 -6.75
C LEU A 13 -13.33 28.94 -5.45
N ILE A 14 -12.71 29.91 -4.78
CA ILE A 14 -12.03 29.71 -3.51
C ILE A 14 -13.02 29.26 -2.44
N SER A 15 -14.18 29.90 -2.34
CA SER A 15 -15.20 29.52 -1.34
C SER A 15 -15.76 28.12 -1.56
N ILE A 16 -15.98 27.73 -2.82
CA ILE A 16 -16.40 26.36 -3.18
C ILE A 16 -15.32 25.35 -2.78
N MET A 17 -14.04 25.65 -3.02
CA MET A 17 -12.93 24.77 -2.68
C MET A 17 -12.75 24.62 -1.16
N LEU A 18 -12.97 25.69 -0.38
CA LEU A 18 -13.00 25.63 1.08
C LEU A 18 -14.17 24.78 1.59
N LEU A 19 -15.36 24.94 0.98
CA LEU A 19 -16.56 24.20 1.36
C LEU A 19 -16.40 22.70 1.08
N THR A 20 -15.86 22.32 -0.07
CA THR A 20 -15.62 20.91 -0.40
C THR A 20 -14.63 20.28 0.57
N ASN A 21 -13.53 20.97 0.91
CA ASN A 21 -12.56 20.50 1.91
C ASN A 21 -13.19 20.36 3.32
N TYR A 22 -14.06 21.28 3.73
CA TYR A 22 -14.74 21.20 5.02
C TYR A 22 -15.71 20.00 5.08
N ILE A 23 -16.50 19.80 4.02
CA ILE A 23 -17.43 18.67 3.91
C ILE A 23 -16.64 17.35 3.89
N ASP A 24 -15.52 17.31 3.17
CA ASP A 24 -14.65 16.14 3.09
C ASP A 24 -14.08 15.79 4.47
N ALA A 25 -13.60 16.79 5.23
CA ALA A 25 -13.11 16.58 6.59
C ALA A 25 -14.19 16.05 7.54
N LYS A 26 -15.41 16.59 7.48
CA LYS A 26 -16.49 16.27 8.41
C LYS A 26 -17.22 14.96 8.08
N TYR A 27 -17.45 14.68 6.80
CA TYR A 27 -18.28 13.56 6.34
C TYR A 27 -17.50 12.47 5.60
N GLN A 28 -16.19 12.66 5.36
CA GLN A 28 -15.31 11.69 4.70
C GLN A 28 -15.83 11.28 3.30
N TYR A 29 -16.43 12.23 2.56
CA TYR A 29 -17.01 11.99 1.24
C TYR A 29 -16.00 11.91 0.10
N ARG A 30 -14.76 12.33 0.33
CA ARG A 30 -13.62 12.22 -0.59
C ARG A 30 -13.84 12.92 -1.93
N PHE A 31 -14.50 14.08 -1.92
CA PHE A 31 -14.73 14.87 -3.13
C PHE A 31 -13.42 15.31 -3.78
N THR A 32 -12.43 15.65 -2.95
CA THR A 32 -11.10 16.05 -3.43
C THR A 32 -10.41 14.93 -4.19
N ASP A 33 -10.49 13.69 -3.69
CA ASP A 33 -9.97 12.51 -4.37
C ASP A 33 -10.72 12.23 -5.68
N TRP A 34 -12.04 12.42 -5.71
CA TRP A 34 -12.86 12.26 -6.91
C TRP A 34 -12.47 13.24 -8.02
N PHE A 35 -12.34 14.53 -7.70
CA PHE A 35 -11.88 15.55 -8.66
C PHE A 35 -10.46 15.28 -9.18
N ASN A 36 -9.60 14.69 -8.37
CA ASN A 36 -8.23 14.32 -8.75
C ASN A 36 -8.14 12.94 -9.45
N GLY A 37 -9.27 12.31 -9.78
CA GLY A 37 -9.31 10.99 -10.43
C GLY A 37 -8.81 9.84 -9.55
N ARG A 38 -8.61 10.07 -8.25
CA ARG A 38 -8.32 9.04 -7.24
C ARG A 38 -9.64 8.42 -6.78
N CYS A 39 -10.39 7.84 -7.72
CA CYS A 39 -11.63 7.12 -7.44
C CYS A 39 -11.31 5.81 -6.73
N VAL A 40 -11.27 5.83 -5.40
CA VAL A 40 -11.22 4.61 -4.60
C VAL A 40 -12.63 4.22 -4.22
N ASN A 41 -12.97 2.98 -4.58
CA ASN A 41 -14.28 2.40 -4.34
C ASN A 41 -14.61 2.43 -2.84
N PRO A 42 -15.74 3.04 -2.42
CA PRO A 42 -16.13 3.13 -1.01
C PRO A 42 -16.46 1.77 -0.37
N PHE A 43 -16.66 0.73 -1.18
CA PHE A 43 -16.89 -0.66 -0.73
C PHE A 43 -15.60 -1.48 -0.66
N LEU A 44 -14.48 -1.00 -1.21
CA LEU A 44 -13.17 -1.52 -0.85
C LEU A 44 -12.78 -0.84 0.45
N LYS A 45 -12.89 -1.56 1.58
CA LYS A 45 -12.50 -1.10 2.92
C LYS A 45 -11.26 -0.20 2.84
N SER A 46 -11.41 1.02 3.34
CA SER A 46 -10.36 2.03 3.45
C SER A 46 -8.99 1.39 3.70
N ASN A 47 -8.09 1.56 2.74
CA ASN A 47 -6.70 1.09 2.77
C ASN A 47 -5.83 1.77 3.84
N GLY A 48 -6.42 2.42 4.86
CA GLY A 48 -5.70 2.74 6.10
C GLY A 48 -5.22 1.48 6.81
N ALA A 49 -5.98 0.38 6.72
CA ALA A 49 -5.53 -0.93 7.16
C ALA A 49 -4.54 -1.58 6.15
N SER A 50 -4.73 -1.38 4.84
CA SER A 50 -3.95 -2.06 3.81
C SER A 50 -2.47 -1.70 3.76
N SER A 51 -2.07 -0.46 4.08
CA SER A 51 -0.65 -0.11 4.19
C SER A 51 0.04 -0.83 5.37
N GLN A 52 -0.67 -0.96 6.50
CA GLN A 52 -0.17 -1.66 7.67
C GLN A 52 -0.21 -3.18 7.47
N THR A 53 -1.28 -3.72 6.87
CA THR A 53 -1.37 -5.14 6.48
C THR A 53 -0.37 -5.50 5.38
N MET A 54 -0.02 -4.59 4.47
CA MET A 54 1.06 -4.78 3.49
C MET A 54 2.41 -4.87 4.21
N LYS A 55 2.72 -3.93 5.13
CA LYS A 55 3.95 -4.01 5.93
C LYS A 55 4.05 -5.29 6.76
N GLU A 56 2.95 -5.71 7.38
CA GLU A 56 2.89 -6.98 8.13
C GLU A 56 3.07 -8.20 7.22
N LYS A 57 2.53 -8.15 6.00
CA LYS A 57 2.75 -9.20 4.98
C LYS A 57 4.19 -9.21 4.49
N ASP A 58 4.79 -8.06 4.22
CA ASP A 58 6.18 -7.94 3.78
C ASP A 58 7.15 -8.44 4.85
N GLN A 59 6.89 -8.13 6.13
CA GLN A 59 7.63 -8.67 7.27
C GLN A 59 7.52 -10.19 7.36
N LYS A 60 6.30 -10.74 7.21
CA LYS A 60 6.10 -12.20 7.19
C LYS A 60 6.77 -12.86 5.99
N ILE A 61 6.78 -12.22 4.83
CA ILE A 61 7.46 -12.73 3.63
C ILE A 61 8.97 -12.79 3.91
N ALA A 62 9.57 -11.74 4.46
CA ALA A 62 10.98 -11.72 4.80
C ALA A 62 11.36 -12.84 5.80
N GLU A 63 10.57 -13.01 6.87
CA GLU A 63 10.78 -14.07 7.87
C GLU A 63 10.67 -15.48 7.25
N LEU A 64 9.68 -15.69 6.40
CA LEU A 64 9.49 -16.98 5.72
C LEU A 64 10.63 -17.26 4.74
N THR A 65 11.12 -16.25 4.01
CA THR A 65 12.26 -16.40 3.10
C THR A 65 13.53 -16.79 3.84
N GLU A 66 13.81 -16.18 4.99
CA GLU A 66 14.97 -16.52 5.82
C GLU A 66 14.90 -17.97 6.31
N ARG A 67 13.72 -18.40 6.80
CA ARG A 67 13.51 -19.80 7.22
C ARG A 67 13.68 -20.79 6.07
N ILE A 68 13.19 -20.45 4.88
CA ILE A 68 13.36 -21.28 3.68
C ILE A 68 14.84 -21.43 3.34
N GLN A 69 15.62 -20.34 3.36
CA GLN A 69 17.07 -20.41 3.10
C GLN A 69 17.80 -21.31 4.12
N VAL A 70 17.44 -21.23 5.40
CA VAL A 70 18.01 -22.10 6.43
C VAL A 70 17.61 -23.56 6.20
N LEU A 71 16.36 -23.83 5.86
CA LEU A 71 15.88 -25.18 5.55
C LEU A 71 16.53 -25.75 4.30
N GLU A 72 16.73 -24.95 3.25
CA GLU A 72 17.45 -25.37 2.06
C GLU A 72 18.89 -25.76 2.39
N LYS A 73 19.57 -24.99 3.24
CA LYS A 73 20.92 -25.32 3.71
C LYS A 73 20.96 -26.61 4.55
N ILE A 74 20.03 -26.73 5.51
CA ILE A 74 19.89 -27.93 6.35
C ILE A 74 19.43 -29.16 5.55
N VAL A 75 18.75 -29.02 4.41
CA VAL A 75 18.39 -30.18 3.58
C VAL A 75 19.53 -30.53 2.64
N THR A 76 20.28 -29.54 2.15
CA THR A 76 21.41 -29.78 1.24
C THR A 76 22.64 -30.36 1.93
N GLU A 77 22.98 -29.93 3.14
CA GLU A 77 24.14 -30.44 3.91
C GLU A 77 24.05 -31.95 4.27
N PRO A 78 22.99 -32.46 4.92
CA PRO A 78 22.89 -33.87 5.30
C PRO A 78 22.68 -34.77 4.09
N ALA A 79 22.01 -34.29 3.03
CA ALA A 79 21.91 -35.03 1.78
C ALA A 79 23.29 -35.17 1.11
N TYR A 80 24.10 -34.10 1.14
CA TYR A 80 25.46 -34.10 0.63
C TYR A 80 26.38 -35.03 1.45
N GLU A 81 26.36 -34.92 2.77
CA GLU A 81 27.14 -35.78 3.67
C GLU A 81 26.75 -37.26 3.56
N LEU A 82 25.46 -37.56 3.41
CA LEU A 82 24.98 -38.92 3.21
C LEU A 82 25.47 -39.50 1.88
N ASN A 83 25.39 -38.73 0.80
CA ASN A 83 25.88 -39.15 -0.52
C ASN A 83 27.39 -39.42 -0.50
N GLN A 84 28.15 -38.59 0.20
CA GLN A 84 29.59 -38.78 0.37
C GLN A 84 29.90 -40.09 1.13
N LYS A 85 29.17 -40.38 2.21
CA LYS A 85 29.31 -41.63 2.97
C LYS A 85 28.91 -42.86 2.14
N ILE A 86 27.85 -42.77 1.34
CA ILE A 86 27.42 -43.86 0.44
C ILE A 86 28.49 -44.14 -0.62
N ASN A 87 29.06 -43.10 -1.24
CA ASN A 87 30.13 -43.26 -2.23
C ASN A 87 31.43 -43.81 -1.63
N ALA A 88 31.71 -43.56 -0.35
CA ALA A 88 32.87 -44.11 0.34
C ALA A 88 32.74 -45.60 0.72
N LEU A 89 31.51 -46.14 0.69
CA LEU A 89 31.20 -47.55 0.98
C LEU A 89 31.08 -48.41 -0.27
N LYS A 90 31.28 -47.84 -1.46
CA LYS A 90 31.16 -48.49 -2.76
C LYS A 90 32.52 -48.71 -3.39
#